data_AF-A0A7S7RFA0-F1
#
_entry.id   AF-A0A7S7RFA0-F1
#
_cell.length_a   1.000
_cell.length_b   1.000
_cell.length_c   1.000
_cell.angle_alpha   90.00
_cell.angle_beta   90.00
_cell.angle_gamma   90.00
#
_symmetry.space_group_name_H-M   'P 1'
#
loop_
_entity.id
_entity.type
_entity.pdbx_description
1 polymer ?
#
loop_
_entity_poly.entity_id
_entity_poly.type
_entity_poly.pdbx_seq_one_letter_code
_entity_poly.pdbx_strand_id
1 'polypeptide(L)'
;MQKKPIFHNFAFILDVINFATALSWFCAYLALFLKLKREKNVVGLSLQTILMLVVAECNHVLITAVLSSHYHVELGLDFYLCDCSTALLSAVTFAYIYFNFYETYESNRDTFGLNVTNFIICWISRAGRSNHFIQKKSNKYYPTSQKIFWLTVYILNFFLGSIIFFLRKSSSPPIISFWESYMDSLLSLALLPQIFMFYNKKPRKVSSLLAHFVAFILLARVFMLFYWILYPLFKLSIVPGRRLHIFSESLNVTFLMHFMYYFIRSKLNGENDIFLPL
;
A
#
# COMPACT_ATOMS: atom_id res chain seq x y z
N MET A 1 -26.09 32.77 11.42
CA MET A 1 -26.05 32.18 10.06
C MET A 1 -24.80 31.31 9.95
N GLN A 2 -24.96 29.99 9.84
CA GLN A 2 -23.81 29.11 9.57
C GLN A 2 -23.27 29.44 8.18
N LYS A 3 -21.99 29.81 8.08
CA LYS A 3 -21.33 30.02 6.78
C LYS A 3 -21.39 28.69 6.02
N LYS A 4 -21.94 28.67 4.82
CA LYS A 4 -21.83 27.51 3.92
C LYS A 4 -20.45 27.51 3.26
N PRO A 5 -19.85 26.34 2.99
CA PRO A 5 -18.59 26.27 2.24
C PRO A 5 -18.78 26.78 0.80
N ILE A 6 -17.69 27.24 0.17
CA ILE A 6 -17.70 27.92 -1.13
C ILE A 6 -18.38 27.08 -2.21
N PHE A 7 -18.11 25.77 -2.24
CA PHE A 7 -18.63 24.85 -3.25
C PHE A 7 -19.62 23.84 -2.68
N HIS A 8 -20.41 24.20 -1.66
CA HIS A 8 -21.36 23.28 -1.01
C HIS A 8 -22.30 22.56 -2.00
N ASN A 9 -22.83 23.28 -2.99
CA ASN A 9 -23.75 22.72 -3.99
C ASN A 9 -23.08 21.72 -4.94
N PHE A 10 -21.75 21.67 -4.96
CA PHE A 10 -20.94 20.77 -5.77
C PHE A 10 -20.30 19.66 -4.95
N ALA A 11 -20.82 19.36 -3.74
CA ALA A 11 -20.29 18.31 -2.88
C ALA A 11 -20.20 16.93 -3.57
N PHE A 12 -21.05 16.67 -4.56
CA PHE A 12 -21.01 15.45 -5.38
C PHE A 12 -19.66 15.24 -6.08
N ILE A 13 -18.88 16.30 -6.34
CA ILE A 13 -17.54 16.18 -6.92
C ILE A 13 -16.62 15.36 -6.01
N LEU A 14 -16.72 15.54 -4.69
CA LEU A 14 -15.94 14.74 -3.75
C LEU A 14 -16.35 13.27 -3.79
N ASP A 15 -17.64 12.99 -3.94
CA ASP A 15 -18.16 11.62 -4.02
C ASP A 15 -17.69 10.93 -5.32
N VAL A 16 -17.64 11.68 -6.44
CA VAL A 16 -17.06 11.20 -7.71
C VAL A 16 -15.56 10.88 -7.56
N ILE A 17 -14.80 11.73 -6.87
CA ILE A 17 -13.36 11.47 -6.62
C ILE A 17 -13.17 10.24 -5.73
N ASN A 18 -14.01 10.08 -4.70
CA ASN A 18 -13.99 8.90 -3.82
C ASN A 18 -14.32 7.63 -4.60
N PHE A 19 -15.36 7.66 -5.43
CA PHE A 19 -15.72 6.54 -6.31
C PHE A 19 -14.60 6.22 -7.31
N ALA A 20 -13.97 7.23 -7.92
CA ALA A 20 -12.84 7.04 -8.83
C ALA A 20 -11.63 6.41 -8.13
N THR A 21 -11.44 6.69 -6.84
CA THR A 21 -10.41 6.06 -6.00
C THR A 21 -10.69 4.56 -5.86
N ALA A 22 -11.91 4.19 -5.48
CA ALA A 22 -12.28 2.79 -5.30
C ALA A 22 -12.26 2.01 -6.64
N LEU A 23 -12.75 2.62 -7.72
CA LEU A 23 -12.67 2.03 -9.06
C LEU A 23 -11.21 1.79 -9.50
N SER A 24 -10.31 2.70 -9.17
CA SER A 24 -8.88 2.55 -9.49
C SER A 24 -8.25 1.38 -8.72
N TRP A 25 -8.60 1.20 -7.44
CA TRP A 25 -8.18 0.02 -6.68
C TRP A 25 -8.69 -1.28 -7.29
N PHE A 26 -9.98 -1.33 -7.66
CA PHE A 26 -10.56 -2.48 -8.34
C PHE A 26 -9.82 -2.80 -9.65
N CYS A 27 -9.60 -1.78 -10.50
CA CYS A 27 -8.86 -1.91 -11.75
C CYS A 27 -7.41 -2.38 -11.54
N ALA A 28 -6.77 -1.97 -10.44
CA ALA A 28 -5.44 -2.46 -10.09
C ALA A 28 -5.46 -3.99 -9.90
N TYR A 29 -6.32 -4.50 -9.02
CA TYR A 29 -6.42 -5.94 -8.79
C TYR A 29 -6.89 -6.71 -10.02
N LEU A 30 -7.77 -6.12 -10.83
CA LEU A 30 -8.16 -6.71 -12.11
C LEU A 30 -6.97 -6.83 -13.06
N ALA A 31 -6.13 -5.79 -13.18
CA ALA A 31 -4.92 -5.83 -13.99
C ALA A 31 -3.93 -6.90 -13.49
N LEU A 32 -3.81 -7.04 -12.16
CA LEU A 32 -3.01 -8.10 -11.54
C LEU A 32 -3.57 -9.49 -11.84
N PHE A 33 -4.89 -9.69 -11.71
CA PHE A 33 -5.52 -10.97 -12.03
C PHE A 33 -5.36 -11.34 -13.51
N LEU A 34 -5.51 -10.36 -14.41
CA LEU A 34 -5.27 -10.52 -15.85
C LEU A 34 -3.81 -10.88 -16.15
N LYS A 35 -2.84 -10.31 -15.42
CA LYS A 35 -1.43 -10.73 -15.49
C LYS A 35 -1.29 -12.22 -15.22
N LEU A 36 -1.85 -12.68 -14.11
CA LEU A 36 -1.74 -14.09 -13.70
C LEU A 36 -2.38 -15.02 -14.74
N LYS A 37 -3.54 -14.64 -15.28
CA LYS A 37 -4.23 -15.42 -16.31
C LYS A 37 -3.46 -15.49 -17.63
N ARG A 38 -2.88 -14.36 -18.06
CA ARG A 38 -2.17 -14.26 -19.35
C ARG A 38 -0.76 -14.83 -19.30
N GLU A 39 0.00 -14.49 -18.27
CA GLU A 39 1.43 -14.82 -18.18
C GLU A 39 1.69 -16.13 -17.44
N LYS A 40 0.72 -16.64 -16.68
CA LYS A 40 0.81 -17.89 -15.90
C LYS A 40 2.03 -17.97 -14.98
N ASN A 41 2.44 -16.84 -14.42
CA ASN A 41 3.55 -16.75 -13.46
C ASN A 41 3.41 -15.51 -12.58
N VAL A 42 4.16 -15.46 -11.48
CA VAL A 42 4.24 -14.32 -10.56
C VAL A 42 5.61 -13.64 -10.57
N VAL A 43 6.34 -13.76 -11.68
CA VAL A 43 7.67 -13.13 -11.82
C VAL A 43 7.54 -11.62 -11.67
N GLY A 44 8.42 -11.04 -10.85
CA GLY A 44 8.45 -9.61 -10.54
C GLY A 44 7.42 -9.14 -9.49
N LEU A 45 6.56 -10.01 -8.95
CA LEU A 45 5.63 -9.65 -7.88
C LEU A 45 6.22 -9.88 -6.48
N SER A 46 6.13 -8.87 -5.62
CA SER A 46 6.44 -8.99 -4.20
C SER A 46 5.22 -9.52 -3.45
N LEU A 47 5.34 -10.71 -2.88
CA LEU A 47 4.27 -11.30 -2.05
C LEU A 47 4.07 -10.50 -0.76
N GLN A 48 5.11 -9.82 -0.25
CA GLN A 48 4.99 -8.91 0.89
C GLN A 48 4.02 -7.77 0.56
N THR A 49 4.19 -7.14 -0.61
CA THR A 49 3.28 -6.07 -1.04
C THR A 49 1.86 -6.56 -1.25
N ILE A 50 1.66 -7.66 -1.99
CA ILE A 50 0.29 -8.13 -2.27
C ILE A 50 -0.43 -8.51 -0.97
N LEU A 51 0.25 -9.22 -0.05
CA LEU A 51 -0.35 -9.57 1.23
C LEU A 51 -0.73 -8.32 2.05
N MET A 52 0.16 -7.32 2.11
CA MET A 52 -0.14 -6.07 2.82
C MET A 52 -1.34 -5.33 2.24
N LEU A 53 -1.43 -5.27 0.91
CA LEU A 53 -2.55 -4.62 0.24
C LEU A 53 -3.86 -5.38 0.50
N VAL A 54 -3.87 -6.71 0.42
CA VAL A 54 -5.05 -7.53 0.77
C VAL A 54 -5.47 -7.31 2.22
N VAL A 55 -4.51 -7.33 3.15
CA VAL A 55 -4.78 -7.05 4.56
C VAL A 55 -5.34 -5.64 4.73
N ALA A 56 -4.84 -4.66 3.98
CA ALA A 56 -5.37 -3.31 4.01
C ALA A 56 -6.83 -3.26 3.50
N GLU A 57 -7.14 -3.85 2.35
CA GLU A 57 -8.53 -3.84 1.83
C GLU A 57 -9.51 -4.53 2.77
N CYS A 58 -9.15 -5.71 3.30
CA CYS A 58 -10.00 -6.42 4.25
C CYS A 58 -10.23 -5.61 5.52
N ASN A 59 -9.17 -5.00 6.07
CA ASN A 59 -9.31 -4.13 7.24
C ASN A 59 -10.11 -2.87 6.93
N HIS A 60 -10.05 -2.34 5.70
CA HIS A 60 -10.83 -1.17 5.30
C HIS A 60 -12.33 -1.48 5.33
N VAL A 61 -12.73 -2.62 4.77
CA VAL A 61 -14.12 -3.09 4.86
C VAL A 61 -14.56 -3.29 6.31
N LEU A 62 -13.72 -3.93 7.13
CA LEU A 62 -14.01 -4.17 8.54
C LEU A 62 -14.15 -2.88 9.35
N ILE A 63 -13.22 -1.95 9.21
CA ILE A 63 -13.26 -0.70 9.99
C ILE A 63 -14.44 0.17 9.56
N THR A 64 -14.77 0.22 8.26
CA THR A 64 -15.94 0.94 7.76
C THR A 64 -17.23 0.34 8.31
N ALA A 65 -17.35 -0.99 8.37
CA ALA A 65 -18.50 -1.67 8.98
C ALA A 65 -18.62 -1.38 10.49
N VAL A 66 -17.49 -1.39 11.23
CA VAL A 66 -17.45 -1.07 12.66
C VAL A 66 -17.83 0.40 12.90
N LEU A 67 -17.30 1.34 12.10
CA LEU A 67 -17.62 2.76 12.19
C LEU A 67 -19.08 3.04 11.86
N SER A 68 -19.60 2.41 10.79
CA SER A 68 -21.02 2.47 10.43
C SER A 68 -21.92 2.01 11.58
N SER A 69 -21.60 0.85 12.18
CA SER A 69 -22.34 0.34 13.33
C SER A 69 -22.22 1.24 14.55
N HIS A 70 -21.05 1.82 14.81
CA HIS A 70 -20.80 2.67 15.98
C HIS A 70 -21.52 4.02 15.88
N TYR A 71 -21.58 4.61 14.68
CA TYR A 71 -22.22 5.90 14.43
C TYR A 71 -23.66 5.78 13.91
N HIS A 72 -24.20 4.57 13.81
CA HIS A 72 -25.53 4.28 13.26
C HIS A 72 -25.76 4.89 11.86
N VAL A 73 -24.73 4.81 11.01
CA VAL A 73 -24.78 5.28 9.61
C VAL A 73 -25.02 4.07 8.72
N GLU A 74 -26.05 4.10 7.89
CA GLU A 74 -26.32 3.01 6.94
C GLU A 74 -25.23 2.92 5.87
N LEU A 75 -24.82 1.70 5.54
CA LEU A 75 -23.88 1.43 4.45
C LEU A 75 -24.63 1.47 3.11
N GLY A 76 -24.17 2.32 2.21
CA GLY A 76 -24.73 2.43 0.87
C GLY A 76 -24.35 1.26 -0.04
N LEU A 77 -25.00 1.18 -1.20
CA LEU A 77 -24.67 0.20 -2.24
C LEU A 77 -23.24 0.35 -2.77
N ASP A 78 -22.71 1.57 -2.76
CA ASP A 78 -21.34 1.90 -3.13
C ASP A 78 -20.32 1.14 -2.27
N PHE A 79 -20.52 1.06 -0.95
CA PHE A 79 -19.67 0.26 -0.05
C PHE A 79 -19.59 -1.21 -0.48
N TYR A 80 -20.74 -1.84 -0.75
CA TYR A 80 -20.77 -3.25 -1.13
C TYR A 80 -20.20 -3.49 -2.54
N LEU A 81 -20.54 -2.62 -3.49
CA LEU A 81 -20.10 -2.75 -4.88
C LEU A 81 -18.63 -2.41 -5.07
N CYS A 82 -18.09 -1.46 -4.32
CA CYS A 82 -16.72 -1.01 -4.48
C CYS A 82 -15.79 -1.67 -3.46
N ASP A 83 -16.01 -1.46 -2.16
CA ASP A 83 -15.06 -1.85 -1.14
C ASP A 83 -15.08 -3.37 -0.90
N CYS A 84 -16.27 -3.95 -0.73
CA CYS A 84 -16.38 -5.41 -0.54
C CYS A 84 -15.94 -6.19 -1.79
N SER A 85 -16.28 -5.72 -2.99
CA SER A 85 -15.87 -6.40 -4.23
C SER A 85 -14.35 -6.30 -4.45
N THR A 86 -13.73 -5.17 -4.14
CA THR A 86 -12.27 -4.97 -4.22
C THR A 86 -11.54 -5.84 -3.20
N ALA A 87 -12.03 -5.89 -1.95
CA ALA A 87 -11.48 -6.78 -0.93
C ALA A 87 -11.62 -8.26 -1.30
N LEU A 88 -12.77 -8.66 -1.87
CA LEU A 88 -12.96 -10.03 -2.35
C LEU A 88 -12.02 -10.34 -3.52
N LEU A 89 -11.93 -9.46 -4.50
CA LEU A 89 -11.05 -9.64 -5.66
C LEU A 89 -9.58 -9.71 -5.25
N SER A 90 -9.15 -8.88 -4.29
CA SER A 90 -7.78 -8.89 -3.77
C SER A 90 -7.46 -10.22 -3.06
N ALA A 91 -8.35 -10.69 -2.17
CA ALA A 91 -8.20 -11.95 -1.46
C ALA A 91 -8.18 -13.15 -2.42
N VAL A 92 -9.10 -13.19 -3.39
CA VAL A 92 -9.14 -14.22 -4.44
C VAL A 92 -7.87 -14.19 -5.28
N THR A 93 -7.39 -13.00 -5.67
CA THR A 93 -6.15 -12.86 -6.44
C THR A 93 -4.95 -13.39 -5.66
N PHE A 94 -4.85 -13.08 -4.37
CA PHE A 94 -3.77 -13.59 -3.53
C PHE A 94 -3.85 -15.10 -3.31
N ALA A 95 -5.03 -15.64 -3.04
CA ALA A 95 -5.23 -17.09 -2.96
C ALA A 95 -4.84 -17.78 -4.28
N TYR A 96 -5.24 -17.20 -5.42
CA TYR A 96 -4.91 -17.72 -6.74
C TYR A 96 -3.40 -17.74 -6.99
N ILE A 97 -2.68 -16.67 -6.61
CA ILE A 97 -1.21 -16.61 -6.62
C ILE A 97 -0.61 -17.74 -5.77
N TYR A 98 -1.06 -17.87 -4.52
CA TYR A 98 -0.49 -18.80 -3.56
C TYR A 98 -0.69 -20.26 -3.97
N PHE A 99 -1.88 -20.61 -4.44
CA PHE A 99 -2.19 -22.00 -4.78
C PHE A 99 -1.70 -22.43 -6.17
N ASN A 100 -1.59 -21.51 -7.15
CA ASN A 100 -1.33 -21.89 -8.55
C ASN A 100 0.05 -21.47 -9.07
N PHE A 101 0.65 -20.41 -8.52
CA PHE A 101 1.85 -19.80 -9.11
C PHE A 101 3.01 -19.62 -8.13
N TYR A 102 2.88 -20.09 -6.89
CA TYR A 102 3.91 -19.93 -5.86
C TYR A 102 5.28 -20.47 -6.28
N GLU A 103 5.33 -21.53 -7.09
CA GLU A 103 6.60 -22.09 -7.60
C GLU A 103 7.39 -21.09 -8.47
N THR A 104 6.73 -20.15 -9.14
CA THR A 104 7.37 -19.13 -9.99
C THR A 104 7.77 -17.87 -9.21
N TYR A 105 7.58 -17.86 -7.90
CA TYR A 105 7.88 -16.72 -7.05
C TYR A 105 9.38 -16.52 -6.84
N GLU A 106 9.86 -15.30 -7.11
CA GLU A 106 11.26 -14.92 -6.99
C GLU A 106 11.64 -14.50 -5.55
N SER A 107 11.58 -15.45 -4.60
CA SER A 107 11.94 -15.22 -3.19
C SER A 107 13.34 -14.59 -3.01
N ASN A 108 14.26 -14.92 -3.91
CA ASN A 108 15.62 -14.37 -3.95
C ASN A 108 15.70 -12.88 -4.32
N ARG A 109 14.62 -12.28 -4.84
CA ARG A 109 14.53 -10.85 -5.22
C ARG A 109 13.72 -10.04 -4.22
N ASP A 110 12.70 -10.63 -3.62
CA ASP A 110 11.82 -10.02 -2.63
C ASP A 110 12.45 -10.00 -1.23
N THR A 111 13.64 -9.39 -1.13
CA THR A 111 14.48 -9.40 0.08
C THR A 111 14.32 -8.13 0.93
N PHE A 112 13.24 -7.36 0.75
CA PHE A 112 13.03 -6.10 1.46
C PHE A 112 13.04 -6.30 2.98
N GLY A 113 12.10 -7.11 3.49
CA GLY A 113 12.00 -7.39 4.91
C GLY A 113 13.30 -7.94 5.50
N LEU A 114 14.04 -8.75 4.73
CA LEU A 114 15.28 -9.41 5.14
C LEU A 114 16.44 -8.43 5.27
N ASN A 115 16.54 -7.45 4.37
CA ASN A 115 17.53 -6.39 4.45
C ASN A 115 17.25 -5.46 5.64
N VAL A 116 15.97 -5.14 5.89
CA VAL A 116 15.59 -4.28 7.01
C VAL A 116 15.82 -4.97 8.36
N THR A 117 15.41 -6.23 8.55
CA THR A 117 15.73 -6.98 9.78
C THR A 117 17.22 -7.14 9.98
N ASN A 118 17.97 -7.42 8.91
CA ASN A 118 19.43 -7.53 9.00
C ASN A 118 20.05 -6.20 9.46
N PHE A 119 19.58 -5.07 8.95
CA PHE A 119 20.03 -3.75 9.36
C PHE A 119 19.72 -3.48 10.85
N ILE A 120 18.49 -3.75 11.28
CA ILE A 120 18.06 -3.55 12.67
C ILE A 120 18.87 -4.43 13.63
N ILE A 121 19.03 -5.71 13.32
CA ILE A 121 19.83 -6.64 14.14
C ILE A 121 21.27 -6.15 14.22
N CYS A 122 21.89 -5.78 13.09
CA CYS A 122 23.25 -5.24 13.07
C CYS A 122 23.39 -3.99 13.94
N TRP A 123 22.40 -3.10 13.89
CA TRP A 123 22.40 -1.86 14.66
C TRP A 123 22.30 -2.13 16.18
N ILE A 124 21.37 -2.99 16.59
CA ILE A 124 21.21 -3.41 18.00
C ILE A 124 22.48 -4.10 18.51
N SER A 125 23.06 -5.01 17.73
CA SER A 125 24.27 -5.73 18.13
C SER A 125 25.49 -4.83 18.26
N ARG A 126 25.61 -3.79 17.43
CA ARG A 126 26.67 -2.76 17.57
C ARG A 126 26.50 -1.93 18.84
N ALA A 127 25.26 -1.56 19.18
CA ALA A 127 24.99 -0.83 20.42
C ALA A 127 25.35 -1.67 21.68
N GLY A 128 25.22 -2.99 21.59
CA GLY A 128 25.50 -3.92 22.69
C GLY A 128 26.98 -4.25 22.98
N ARG A 129 27.98 -3.61 22.32
CA ARG A 129 29.44 -3.87 22.50
C ARG A 129 29.84 -5.36 22.51
N SER A 130 29.13 -6.23 21.78
CA SER A 130 29.49 -7.65 21.72
C SER A 130 30.58 -7.89 20.66
N ASN A 131 31.82 -8.10 21.10
CA ASN A 131 32.98 -8.40 20.24
C ASN A 131 32.88 -9.71 19.45
N HIS A 132 31.88 -10.56 19.73
CA HIS A 132 31.68 -11.83 19.02
C HIS A 132 31.14 -11.69 17.59
N PHE A 133 30.81 -10.47 17.15
CA PHE A 133 30.13 -10.21 15.88
C PHE A 133 31.04 -10.08 14.65
N ILE A 134 32.35 -9.92 14.83
CA ILE A 134 33.30 -9.72 13.70
C ILE A 134 33.52 -11.03 12.91
N GLN A 135 33.26 -12.19 13.50
CA GLN A 135 33.67 -13.49 12.92
C GLN A 135 32.60 -14.17 12.05
N LYS A 136 31.35 -13.69 12.01
CA LYS A 136 30.26 -14.28 11.20
C LYS A 136 30.10 -13.66 9.81
N LYS A 137 31.22 -13.28 9.18
CA LYS A 137 31.27 -12.64 7.85
C LYS A 137 31.02 -13.61 6.67
N SER A 138 30.79 -14.90 6.93
CA SER A 138 30.62 -15.94 5.89
C SER A 138 29.19 -16.08 5.37
N ASN A 139 28.15 -15.74 6.15
CA ASN A 139 26.78 -15.72 5.67
C ASN A 139 26.31 -14.27 5.47
N LYS A 140 25.81 -13.96 4.27
CA LYS A 140 25.33 -12.62 3.90
C LYS A 140 24.21 -12.09 4.81
N TYR A 141 23.51 -12.98 5.53
CA TYR A 141 22.37 -12.66 6.40
C TYR A 141 22.36 -13.47 7.70
N TYR A 142 21.85 -12.88 8.79
CA TYR A 142 21.61 -13.59 10.05
C TYR A 142 20.50 -14.65 9.90
N PRO A 143 20.63 -15.85 10.51
CA PRO A 143 19.63 -16.91 10.43
C PRO A 143 18.28 -16.49 11.03
N THR A 144 18.29 -15.64 12.05
CA THR A 144 17.06 -15.06 12.64
C THR A 144 16.33 -14.16 11.64
N SER A 145 17.07 -13.42 10.80
CA SER A 145 16.49 -12.57 9.74
C SER A 145 15.67 -13.42 8.75
N GLN A 146 16.19 -14.59 8.36
CA GLN A 146 15.53 -15.48 7.41
C GLN A 146 14.22 -16.08 7.93
N LYS A 147 14.04 -16.20 9.25
CA LYS A 147 12.78 -16.70 9.84
C LYS A 147 11.72 -15.62 9.99
N ILE A 148 12.13 -14.37 10.21
CA ILE A 148 11.24 -13.27 10.64
C ILE A 148 10.96 -12.27 9.51
N PHE A 149 11.67 -12.33 8.38
CA PHE A 149 11.62 -11.25 7.39
C PHE A 149 10.22 -10.93 6.83
N TRP A 150 9.32 -11.90 6.77
CA TRP A 150 7.93 -11.70 6.35
C TRP A 150 7.13 -10.85 7.33
N LEU A 151 7.45 -10.92 8.63
CA LEU A 151 6.82 -10.11 9.68
C LEU A 151 7.39 -8.71 9.78
N THR A 152 8.55 -8.44 9.18
CA THR A 152 9.25 -7.17 9.32
C THR A 152 8.36 -5.98 8.99
N VAL A 153 7.63 -6.05 7.88
CA VAL A 153 6.82 -4.89 7.46
C VAL A 153 5.64 -4.66 8.40
N TYR A 154 5.05 -5.72 8.96
CA TYR A 154 3.98 -5.61 9.96
C TYR A 154 4.48 -5.06 11.29
N ILE A 155 5.68 -5.45 11.71
CA ILE A 155 6.32 -4.92 12.93
C ILE A 155 6.63 -3.43 12.74
N LEU A 156 7.26 -3.05 11.63
CA LEU A 156 7.50 -1.65 11.28
C LEU A 156 6.20 -0.86 11.22
N ASN A 157 5.16 -1.47 10.64
CA ASN A 157 3.85 -0.86 10.55
C ASN A 157 3.23 -0.63 11.93
N PHE A 158 3.35 -1.58 12.85
CA PHE A 158 2.85 -1.42 14.22
C PHE A 158 3.51 -0.23 14.93
N PHE A 159 4.83 -0.09 14.84
CA PHE A 159 5.54 1.04 15.43
C PHE A 159 5.18 2.37 14.77
N LEU A 160 5.11 2.42 13.44
CA LEU A 160 4.72 3.63 12.72
C LEU A 160 3.28 4.03 13.02
N GLY A 161 2.35 3.07 13.01
CA GLY A 161 0.95 3.26 13.38
C GLY A 161 0.79 3.74 14.83
N SER A 162 1.61 3.25 15.76
CA SER A 162 1.65 3.73 17.14
C SER A 162 2.10 5.20 17.23
N ILE A 163 3.14 5.58 16.48
CA ILE A 163 3.60 6.98 16.41
C ILE A 163 2.49 7.88 15.85
N ILE A 164 1.86 7.46 14.74
CA ILE A 164 0.75 8.19 14.12
C ILE A 164 -0.42 8.33 15.09
N PHE A 165 -0.75 7.27 15.83
CA PHE A 165 -1.82 7.28 16.83
C PHE A 165 -1.58 8.34 17.91
N PHE A 166 -0.36 8.44 18.47
CA PHE A 166 -0.05 9.48 19.46
C PHE A 166 -0.04 10.90 18.88
N LEU A 167 0.29 11.05 17.60
CA LEU A 167 0.22 12.33 16.89
C LEU A 167 -1.22 12.70 16.49
N ARG A 168 -2.09 11.71 16.34
CA ARG A 168 -3.49 11.88 15.94
C ARG A 168 -4.32 12.28 17.16
N LYS A 169 -4.79 13.53 17.16
CA LYS A 169 -5.89 13.96 18.03
C LYS A 169 -7.21 13.49 17.42
N SER A 170 -7.71 12.34 17.85
CA SER A 170 -9.02 11.81 17.43
C SER A 170 -10.03 11.90 18.57
N SER A 171 -11.29 12.14 18.22
CA SER A 171 -12.44 12.02 19.12
C SER A 171 -12.98 10.59 19.18
N SER A 172 -12.54 9.70 18.28
CA SER A 172 -12.97 8.30 18.23
C SER A 172 -12.41 7.49 19.41
N PRO A 173 -13.05 6.36 19.79
CA PRO A 173 -12.51 5.45 20.78
C PRO A 173 -11.04 5.08 20.50
N PRO A 174 -10.16 4.95 21.52
CA PRO A 174 -8.73 4.75 21.32
C PRO A 174 -8.39 3.56 20.42
N ILE A 175 -9.13 2.45 20.53
CA ILE A 175 -8.92 1.24 19.72
C ILE A 175 -9.20 1.52 18.24
N ILE A 176 -10.29 2.22 17.93
CA ILE A 176 -10.66 2.58 16.56
C ILE A 176 -9.63 3.57 15.98
N SER A 177 -9.27 4.61 16.75
CA SER A 177 -8.26 5.58 16.34
C SER A 177 -6.88 4.94 16.09
N PHE A 178 -6.49 3.95 16.91
CA PHE A 178 -5.28 3.17 16.70
C PHE A 178 -5.38 2.33 15.43
N TRP A 179 -6.51 1.66 15.20
CA TRP A 179 -6.75 0.85 14.01
C TRP A 179 -6.68 1.70 12.73
N GLU A 180 -7.31 2.87 12.70
CA GLU A 180 -7.19 3.81 11.58
C GLU A 180 -5.73 4.23 11.34
N SER A 181 -4.99 4.54 12.41
CA SER A 181 -3.58 4.93 12.32
C SER A 181 -2.69 3.79 11.79
N TYR A 182 -2.95 2.56 12.23
CA TYR A 182 -2.27 1.36 11.76
C TYR A 182 -2.56 1.10 10.27
N MET A 183 -3.78 1.37 9.84
CA MET A 183 -4.21 1.23 8.45
C MET A 183 -3.55 2.24 7.53
N ASP A 184 -3.50 3.51 7.95
CA ASP A 184 -2.81 4.56 7.19
C ASP A 184 -1.33 4.25 7.01
N SER A 185 -0.66 3.79 8.07
CA SER A 185 0.74 3.38 7.97
C SER A 185 0.91 2.14 7.09
N LEU A 186 -0.01 1.16 7.18
CA LEU A 186 0.10 -0.09 6.42
C LEU A 186 0.08 0.22 4.94
N LEU A 187 -0.89 1.05 4.58
CA LEU A 187 -1.19 1.45 3.23
C LEU A 187 -0.07 2.34 2.64
N SER A 188 0.64 3.09 3.48
CA SER A 188 1.83 3.87 3.11
C SER A 188 3.06 2.99 2.83
N LEU A 189 3.22 1.91 3.59
CA LEU A 189 4.37 1.02 3.48
C LEU A 189 4.18 -0.09 2.44
N ALA A 190 2.94 -0.37 2.03
CA ALA A 190 2.58 -1.55 1.25
C ALA A 190 3.35 -1.71 -0.06
N LEU A 191 3.67 -0.62 -0.76
CA LEU A 191 4.36 -0.67 -2.06
C LEU A 191 5.89 -0.67 -1.96
N LEU A 192 6.46 -0.41 -0.77
CA LEU A 192 7.91 -0.36 -0.60
C LEU A 192 8.59 -1.68 -0.98
N PRO A 193 8.11 -2.87 -0.57
CA PRO A 193 8.71 -4.13 -1.00
C PRO A 193 8.69 -4.32 -2.52
N GLN A 194 7.58 -3.97 -3.18
CA GLN A 194 7.44 -4.05 -4.64
C GLN A 194 8.40 -3.12 -5.38
N ILE A 195 8.50 -1.86 -4.95
CA ILE A 195 9.45 -0.89 -5.51
C ILE A 195 10.88 -1.38 -5.27
N PHE A 196 11.19 -1.84 -4.05
CA PHE A 196 12.49 -2.41 -3.73
C PHE A 196 12.85 -3.57 -4.66
N MET A 197 11.91 -4.49 -4.90
CA MET A 197 12.10 -5.65 -5.79
C MET A 197 12.44 -5.22 -7.22
N PHE A 198 11.79 -4.16 -7.72
CA PHE A 198 12.07 -3.62 -9.06
C PHE A 198 13.50 -3.09 -9.24
N TYR A 199 14.11 -2.52 -8.19
CA TYR A 199 15.46 -1.94 -8.27
C TYR A 199 16.58 -2.87 -7.79
N ASN A 200 16.27 -3.92 -7.02
CA ASN A 200 17.27 -4.72 -6.31
C ASN A 200 18.15 -5.60 -7.23
N LYS A 201 17.62 -6.16 -8.34
CA LYS A 201 18.39 -7.08 -9.20
C LYS A 201 18.20 -6.82 -10.70
N LYS A 202 19.26 -7.08 -11.47
CA LYS A 202 19.23 -7.09 -12.95
C LYS A 202 18.68 -8.43 -13.47
N PRO A 203 18.04 -8.45 -14.66
CA PRO A 203 17.58 -7.28 -15.42
C PRO A 203 16.37 -6.63 -14.75
N ARG A 204 16.37 -5.29 -14.66
CA ARG A 204 15.25 -4.52 -14.08
C ARG A 204 14.14 -4.36 -15.12
N LYS A 205 13.45 -5.47 -15.40
CA LYS A 205 12.32 -5.52 -16.34
C LYS A 205 11.03 -5.73 -15.57
N VAL A 206 10.02 -4.94 -15.89
CA VAL A 206 8.67 -5.06 -15.33
C VAL A 206 7.69 -5.33 -16.47
N SER A 207 6.96 -6.44 -16.38
CA SER A 207 5.93 -6.80 -17.36
C SER A 207 4.87 -5.70 -17.47
N SER A 208 4.35 -5.44 -18.67
CA SER A 208 3.33 -4.40 -18.87
C SER A 208 2.14 -4.49 -17.92
N LEU A 209 1.59 -5.68 -17.66
CA LEU A 209 0.37 -5.82 -16.85
C LEU A 209 0.63 -5.49 -15.37
N LEU A 210 1.79 -5.90 -14.84
CA LEU A 210 2.23 -5.51 -13.50
C LEU A 210 2.36 -3.99 -13.36
N ALA A 211 2.78 -3.33 -14.43
CA ALA A 211 2.90 -1.88 -14.39
C ALA A 211 1.55 -1.16 -14.41
N HIS A 212 0.55 -1.71 -15.09
CA HIS A 212 -0.82 -1.17 -15.00
C HIS A 212 -1.38 -1.31 -13.58
N PHE A 213 -1.09 -2.43 -12.89
CA PHE A 213 -1.42 -2.57 -11.47
C PHE A 213 -0.81 -1.41 -10.64
N VAL A 214 0.48 -1.13 -10.80
CA VAL A 214 1.14 -0.02 -10.08
C VAL A 214 0.58 1.35 -10.51
N ALA A 215 0.28 1.55 -11.80
CA ALA A 215 -0.28 2.79 -12.32
C ALA A 215 -1.69 3.07 -11.78
N PHE A 216 -2.55 2.05 -11.71
CA PHE A 216 -3.88 2.17 -11.13
C PHE A 216 -3.83 2.43 -9.61
N ILE A 217 -2.87 1.84 -8.90
CA ILE A 217 -2.64 2.20 -7.49
C ILE A 217 -2.23 3.67 -7.39
N LEU A 218 -1.26 4.13 -8.18
CA LEU A 218 -0.88 5.56 -8.19
C LEU A 218 -2.10 6.46 -8.48
N LEU A 219 -2.93 6.09 -9.45
CA LEU A 219 -4.12 6.85 -9.79
C LEU A 219 -5.10 6.94 -8.59
N ALA A 220 -5.32 5.83 -7.89
CA ALA A 220 -6.12 5.82 -6.66
C ALA A 220 -5.54 6.79 -5.60
N ARG A 221 -4.21 6.81 -5.43
CA ARG A 221 -3.52 7.74 -4.49
C ARG A 221 -3.69 9.19 -4.88
N VAL A 222 -3.58 9.49 -6.18
CA VAL A 222 -3.77 10.85 -6.70
C VAL A 222 -5.21 11.33 -6.45
N PHE A 223 -6.20 10.49 -6.70
CA PHE A 223 -7.60 10.82 -6.41
C PHE A 223 -7.82 11.04 -4.91
N MET A 224 -7.31 10.16 -4.06
CA MET A 224 -7.45 10.31 -2.61
C MET A 224 -6.73 11.57 -2.08
N LEU A 225 -5.56 11.90 -2.63
CA LEU A 225 -4.86 13.16 -2.32
C LEU A 225 -5.71 14.38 -2.71
N PHE A 226 -6.28 14.39 -3.91
CA PHE A 226 -7.18 15.46 -4.34
C PHE A 226 -8.42 15.56 -3.46
N TYR A 227 -9.04 14.44 -3.11
CA TYR A 227 -10.17 14.39 -2.19
C TYR A 227 -9.85 15.13 -0.88
N TRP A 228 -8.72 14.82 -0.25
CA TRP A 228 -8.35 15.44 1.03
C TRP A 228 -7.95 16.91 0.94
N ILE A 229 -7.29 17.32 -0.15
CA ILE A 229 -6.94 18.72 -0.39
C ILE A 229 -8.20 19.56 -0.62
N LEU A 230 -9.13 19.04 -1.42
CA LEU A 230 -10.34 19.74 -1.82
C LEU A 230 -11.42 19.72 -0.73
N TYR A 231 -11.42 18.73 0.17
CA TYR A 231 -12.43 18.55 1.23
C TYR A 231 -12.94 19.84 1.90
N PRO A 232 -12.09 20.73 2.47
CA PRO A 232 -12.54 21.95 3.13
C PRO A 232 -13.28 22.95 2.24
N LEU A 233 -13.16 22.85 0.91
CA LEU A 233 -13.88 23.73 -0.01
C LEU A 233 -15.35 23.33 -0.18
N PHE A 234 -15.70 22.08 0.14
CA PHE A 234 -17.04 21.50 -0.04
C PHE A 234 -17.72 21.16 1.29
N LYS A 235 -16.95 20.78 2.33
CA LYS A 235 -17.45 20.36 3.65
C LYS A 235 -16.68 21.10 4.76
N LEU A 236 -17.40 21.65 5.74
CA LEU A 236 -16.81 22.38 6.89
C LEU A 236 -16.47 21.49 8.09
N SER A 237 -16.81 20.20 8.01
CA SER A 237 -16.50 19.21 9.05
C SER A 237 -15.00 19.11 9.27
N ILE A 238 -14.59 19.17 10.54
CA ILE A 238 -13.22 18.91 10.93
C ILE A 238 -13.03 17.40 10.90
N VAL A 239 -12.24 16.91 9.93
CA VAL A 239 -11.88 15.50 9.86
C VAL A 239 -10.55 15.30 10.62
N PRO A 240 -10.53 14.48 11.69
CA PRO A 240 -9.30 14.18 12.41
C PRO A 240 -8.31 13.50 11.47
N GLY A 241 -7.02 13.81 11.61
CA GLY A 241 -5.98 13.17 10.80
C GLY A 241 -5.87 13.62 9.34
N ARG A 242 -6.72 14.52 8.82
CA ARG A 242 -6.65 15.00 7.41
C ARG A 242 -5.23 15.39 6.96
N ARG A 243 -4.50 16.13 7.80
CA ARG A 243 -3.12 16.57 7.48
C ARG A 243 -2.17 15.38 7.32
N LEU A 244 -2.35 14.34 8.12
CA LEU A 244 -1.56 13.10 8.04
C LEU A 244 -1.91 12.33 6.77
N HIS A 245 -3.18 12.23 6.39
CA HIS A 245 -3.59 11.62 5.12
C HIS A 245 -2.98 12.36 3.92
N ILE A 246 -3.06 13.70 3.87
CA ILE A 246 -2.44 14.49 2.79
C ILE A 246 -0.93 14.22 2.71
N PHE A 247 -0.24 14.20 3.86
CA PHE A 247 1.20 13.95 3.91
C PHE A 247 1.56 12.53 3.43
N SER A 248 0.87 11.51 3.94
CA SER A 248 1.05 10.11 3.55
C SER A 248 0.81 9.92 2.05
N GLU A 249 -0.32 10.41 1.54
CA GLU A 249 -0.67 10.30 0.12
C GLU A 249 0.33 11.05 -0.77
N SER A 250 0.80 12.23 -0.35
CA SER A 250 1.85 12.96 -1.07
C SER A 250 3.17 12.17 -1.16
N LEU A 251 3.57 11.50 -0.07
CA LEU A 251 4.76 10.64 -0.09
C LEU A 251 4.58 9.44 -1.02
N ASN A 252 3.44 8.75 -0.94
CA ASN A 252 3.12 7.61 -1.79
C ASN A 252 3.13 7.99 -3.27
N VAL A 253 2.47 9.09 -3.63
CA VAL A 253 2.49 9.63 -4.98
C VAL A 253 3.93 9.92 -5.41
N THR A 254 4.73 10.59 -4.58
CA THR A 254 6.13 10.92 -4.91
C THR A 254 6.96 9.67 -5.20
N PHE A 255 6.86 8.62 -4.37
CA PHE A 255 7.59 7.37 -4.59
C PHE A 255 7.19 6.66 -5.88
N LEU A 256 5.89 6.69 -6.22
CA LEU A 256 5.36 6.04 -7.41
C LEU A 256 5.55 6.86 -8.69
N MET A 257 5.64 8.19 -8.60
CA MET A 257 5.86 9.06 -9.76
C MET A 257 7.17 8.73 -10.50
N HIS A 258 8.22 8.35 -9.78
CA HIS A 258 9.47 7.93 -10.39
C HIS A 258 9.30 6.68 -11.27
N PHE A 259 8.57 5.67 -10.78
CA PHE A 259 8.22 4.50 -11.60
C PHE A 259 7.32 4.89 -12.78
N MET A 260 6.36 5.79 -12.55
CA MET A 260 5.40 6.22 -13.56
C MET A 260 6.06 6.92 -14.75
N TYR A 261 7.13 7.69 -14.50
CA TYR A 261 7.93 8.30 -15.56
C TYR A 261 8.45 7.24 -16.56
N TYR A 262 9.00 6.12 -16.07
CA TYR A 262 9.49 5.03 -16.91
C TYR A 262 8.35 4.27 -17.59
N PHE A 263 7.22 4.06 -16.91
CA PHE A 263 6.04 3.47 -17.51
C PHE A 263 5.55 4.28 -18.72
N ILE A 264 5.36 5.60 -18.56
CA ILE A 264 4.90 6.48 -19.64
C ILE A 264 5.90 6.48 -20.77
N ARG A 265 7.20 6.63 -20.47
CA ARG A 265 8.26 6.60 -21.49
C ARG A 265 8.25 5.31 -22.30
N SER A 266 8.22 4.15 -21.64
CA SER A 266 8.17 2.85 -22.34
C SER A 266 6.90 2.73 -23.21
N LYS A 267 5.75 3.25 -22.75
CA LYS A 267 4.51 3.24 -23.56
C LYS A 267 4.57 4.17 -24.76
N LEU A 268 5.14 5.36 -24.63
CA LEU A 268 5.35 6.27 -25.76
C LEU A 268 6.32 5.68 -26.79
N ASN A 269 7.28 4.87 -26.35
CA ASN A 269 8.23 4.17 -27.23
C ASN A 269 7.66 2.88 -27.86
N GLY A 270 6.44 2.45 -27.50
CA GLY A 270 5.88 1.18 -27.96
C GLY A 270 6.56 -0.06 -27.37
N GLU A 271 7.26 0.07 -26.23
CA GLU A 271 7.91 -1.04 -25.55
C GLU A 271 6.87 -1.93 -24.83
N ASN A 272 7.02 -3.24 -24.98
CA ASN A 272 6.16 -4.22 -24.30
C ASN A 272 6.46 -4.29 -22.80
N ASP A 273 7.74 -4.28 -22.43
CA ASP A 273 8.20 -4.32 -21.04
C ASP A 273 8.81 -2.98 -20.65
N ILE A 274 8.83 -2.69 -19.35
CA ILE A 274 9.40 -1.45 -18.83
C ILE A 274 10.80 -1.73 -18.35
N PHE A 275 11.73 -0.95 -18.89
CA PHE A 275 13.12 -0.96 -18.50
C PHE A 275 13.38 0.15 -17.49
N LEU A 276 13.74 -0.24 -16.28
CA LEU A 276 14.12 0.71 -15.24
C LEU A 276 15.62 1.06 -15.37
N PRO A 277 16.02 2.28 -15.01
CA PRO A 277 17.39 2.76 -15.17
C PRO A 277 18.37 1.92 -14.34
N LEU A 278 19.65 1.98 -14.69
CA LEU A 278 20.76 1.32 -13.98
C LEU A 278 21.08 1.99 -12.64
#